data_AF-A0A9W6JWY0-F1
#
_entry.id   AF-A0A9W6JWY0-F1
#
_cell.length_a   1.000
_cell.length_b   1.000
_cell.length_c   1.000
_cell.angle_alpha   90.00
_cell.angle_beta   90.00
_cell.angle_gamma   90.00
#
_symmetry.space_group_name_H-M   'P 1'
#
loop_
_entity.id
_entity.type
_entity.pdbx_description
1 polymer ?
#
loop_
_entity_poly.entity_id
_entity_poly.type
_entity_poly.pdbx_seq_one_letter_code
_entity_poly.pdbx_strand_id
1 'polypeptide(L)' 'MPNLDAANIAYQMVKVFGDALPVGPILLGTAKPVHILTPSVTARGIVNMTAIAVVEAQ' A
#
# COMPACT_ATOMS: atom_id res chain seq x y z
N MET A 1 18.03 -3.20 14.22
CA MET A 1 17.71 -4.46 13.50
C MET A 1 16.54 -4.18 12.57
N PRO A 2 16.54 -4.65 11.31
CA PRO A 2 15.39 -4.49 10.41
C PRO A 2 14.27 -5.44 10.83
N ASN A 3 13.11 -4.89 11.19
CA ASN A 3 11.90 -5.63 11.57
C ASN A 3 10.65 -4.88 11.10
N LEU A 4 9.46 -5.48 11.32
CA LEU A 4 8.18 -4.91 10.89
C LEU A 4 7.91 -3.54 11.51
N ASP A 5 8.22 -3.38 12.78
CA ASP A 5 8.00 -2.11 13.49
C ASP A 5 8.87 -1.00 12.90
N ALA A 6 10.16 -1.28 12.67
CA ALA A 6 11.08 -0.34 12.03
C ALA A 6 10.61 0.04 10.62
N ALA A 7 10.11 -0.93 9.84
CA ALA A 7 9.57 -0.67 8.50
C ALA A 7 8.31 0.20 8.55
N ASN A 8 7.37 -0.09 9.45
CA ASN A 8 6.14 0.70 9.59
C ASN A 8 6.44 2.13 10.11
N ILE A 9 7.37 2.28 11.06
CA ILE A 9 7.81 3.60 11.52
C ILE A 9 8.42 4.39 10.36
N ALA A 10 9.35 3.80 9.61
CA ALA A 10 9.96 4.47 8.46
C ALA A 10 8.93 4.87 7.40
N TYR A 11 7.97 3.99 7.10
CA TYR A 11 6.88 4.27 6.17
C TYR A 11 6.03 5.47 6.61
N GLN A 12 5.60 5.51 7.88
CA GLN A 12 4.82 6.64 8.39
C GLN A 12 5.64 7.93 8.45
N MET A 13 6.94 7.86 8.81
CA MET A 13 7.83 9.03 8.81
C MET A 13 7.94 9.65 7.42
N VAL A 14 8.24 8.83 6.39
CA VAL A 14 8.35 9.32 5.00
C VAL A 14 7.02 9.87 4.50
N LYS A 15 5.91 9.19 4.81
CA LYS A 15 4.57 9.65 4.44
C LYS A 15 4.28 11.05 4.97
N VAL A 16 4.54 11.29 6.26
CA VAL A 16 4.27 12.59 6.91
C VAL A 16 5.26 13.67 6.44
N PHE A 17 6.56 13.35 6.36
CA PHE A 17 7.57 14.34 5.95
C PHE A 17 7.47 14.73 4.47
N GLY A 18 7.06 13.80 3.60
CA GLY A 18 6.94 14.05 2.17
C GLY A 18 5.56 14.52 1.72
N ASP A 19 4.60 14.72 2.63
CA ASP A 19 3.17 14.87 2.32
C ASP A 19 2.70 13.86 1.26
N ALA A 20 3.21 12.63 1.37
CA ALA A 20 3.10 11.64 0.31
C ALA A 20 1.72 10.97 0.37
N LEU A 21 1.13 10.73 -0.80
CA LEU A 21 -0.07 9.92 -0.90
C LEU A 21 0.29 8.44 -0.69
N PRO A 22 -0.16 7.78 0.40
CA PRO A 22 0.12 6.38 0.62
C PRO A 22 -0.57 5.51 -0.45
N VAL A 23 0.17 4.52 -0.96
CA VAL A 23 -0.36 3.47 -1.84
C VAL A 23 -0.01 2.12 -1.20
N GLY A 24 -1.02 1.32 -0.90
CA GLY A 24 -0.88 0.04 -0.20
C GLY A 24 -1.81 -0.10 1.00
N PRO A 25 -1.67 -1.18 1.79
CA PRO A 25 -0.65 -2.23 1.68
C PRO A 25 -0.83 -3.15 0.46
N ILE A 26 0.29 -3.51 -0.19
CA ILE A 26 0.32 -4.43 -1.34
C ILE A 26 0.68 -5.82 -0.82
N LEU A 27 -0.22 -6.79 -1.02
CA LEU A 27 0.05 -8.17 -0.66
C LEU A 27 0.89 -8.83 -1.76
N LEU A 28 1.84 -9.67 -1.35
CA LEU A 28 2.72 -10.41 -2.24
C LEU A 28 2.54 -11.92 -2.01
N GLY A 29 2.75 -12.72 -3.06
CA GLY A 29 2.73 -14.19 -2.98
C GLY A 29 1.34 -14.83 -3.03
N THR A 30 0.31 -14.09 -3.39
CA THR A 30 -1.04 -14.62 -3.60
C THR A 30 -1.16 -15.34 -4.95
N ALA A 31 -2.02 -16.36 -5.04
CA ALA A 31 -2.21 -17.12 -6.30
C ALA A 31 -2.91 -16.30 -7.41
N LYS A 32 -3.62 -15.23 -7.04
CA LYS A 32 -4.22 -14.22 -7.91
C LYS A 32 -4.04 -12.84 -7.27
N PRO A 33 -4.05 -11.73 -8.03
CA PRO A 33 -3.91 -10.39 -7.47
C PRO A 33 -5.04 -10.06 -6.51
N VAL A 34 -4.67 -9.77 -5.26
CA VAL A 34 -5.61 -9.37 -4.21
C VAL A 34 -4.88 -8.50 -3.19
N HIS A 35 -5.50 -7.39 -2.79
CA HIS A 35 -4.95 -6.48 -1.79
C HIS A 35 -6.02 -6.08 -0.78
N ILE A 36 -5.61 -5.78 0.45
CA ILE A 36 -6.51 -5.39 1.53
C ILE A 36 -6.42 -3.88 1.73
N LEU A 37 -7.57 -3.21 1.69
CA LEU A 37 -7.70 -1.78 1.97
C LEU A 37 -8.30 -1.54 3.35
N THR A 38 -7.88 -0.45 4.00
CA THR A 38 -8.50 -0.01 5.25
C THR A 38 -9.71 0.90 4.95
N PRO A 39 -10.70 1.00 5.86
CA PRO A 39 -11.87 1.88 5.67
C PRO A 39 -11.52 3.38 5.54
N SER A 40 -10.32 3.77 5.97
CA SER A 40 -9.80 5.13 5.87
C SER A 40 -9.23 5.51 4.49
N VAL A 41 -9.17 4.56 3.54
CA VAL A 41 -8.64 4.82 2.19
C VAL A 41 -9.58 5.76 1.42
N THR A 42 -9.00 6.76 0.76
CA THR A 42 -9.74 7.72 -0.07
C THR A 42 -10.10 7.10 -1.43
N ALA A 43 -11.06 7.70 -2.15
CA ALA A 43 -11.42 7.25 -3.50
C ALA A 43 -10.22 7.18 -4.46
N ARG A 44 -9.30 8.15 -4.37
CA ARG A 44 -8.05 8.14 -5.15
C ARG A 44 -7.14 6.95 -4.78
N GLY A 45 -7.05 6.62 -3.50
CA GLY A 45 -6.32 5.46 -3.03
C GLY A 45 -6.90 4.14 -3.56
N ILE A 46 -8.24 4.03 -3.61
CA ILE A 46 -8.92 2.86 -4.21
C ILE A 46 -8.53 2.72 -5.68
N VAL A 47 -8.63 3.79 -6.47
CA VAL A 47 -8.29 3.78 -7.90
C VAL A 47 -6.83 3.37 -8.13
N ASN A 48 -5.90 3.92 -7.35
CA ASN A 48 -4.48 3.55 -7.43
C ASN A 48 -4.26 2.06 -7.14
N MET A 49 -4.93 1.52 -6.11
CA MET A 49 -4.81 0.11 -5.74
C MET A 49 -5.46 -0.82 -6.76
N THR A 50 -6.56 -0.40 -7.39
CA THR A 50 -7.14 -1.12 -8.53
C THR A 50 -6.18 -1.13 -9.72
N ALA A 51 -5.52 -0.01 -10.02
CA ALA A 51 -4.55 0.04 -11.11
C ALA A 51 -3.40 -0.95 -10.91
N ILE A 52 -2.88 -1.06 -9.67
CA ILE A 52 -1.87 -2.07 -9.32
C ILE A 52 -2.41 -3.48 -9.54
N ALA A 53 -3.58 -3.80 -8.97
CA ALA A 53 -4.16 -5.15 -9.08
C ALA A 53 -4.45 -5.55 -10.54
N VAL A 54 -4.83 -4.60 -11.41
CA VAL A 54 -5.05 -4.86 -12.84
C VAL A 54 -3.74 -5.16 -13.55
N VAL A 55 -2.66 -4.41 -13.25
CA VAL A 55 -1.35 -4.66 -13.85
C VAL A 55 -0.79 -6.02 -13.41
N GLU A 56 -0.98 -6.41 -12.14
CA GLU A 56 -0.59 -7.74 -11.66
C GLU A 56 -1.42 -8.89 -12.26
N ALA A 57 -2.59 -8.60 -12.82
CA ALA A 57 -3.49 -9.59 -13.40
C ALA A 57 -3.27 -9.82 -14.91
N GLN A 58 -2.46 -8.97 -15.55
CA GLN A 58 -2.05 -9.11 -16.96
C GLN A 58 -0.98 -10.20 -17.10
#